data_AF-A0A8D4VQA5-F1
#
_entry.id   AF-A0A8D4VQA5-F1
#
_cell.length_a   1.000
_cell.length_b   1.000
_cell.length_c   1.000
_cell.angle_alpha   90.00
_cell.angle_beta   90.00
_cell.angle_gamma   90.00
#
_symmetry.space_group_name_H-M   'P 1'
#
loop_
_entity.id
_entity.type
_entity.pdbx_description
1 polymer ?
#
loop_
_entity_poly.entity_id
_entity_poly.type
_entity_poly.pdbx_seq_one_letter_code
_entity_poly.pdbx_strand_id
1 'polypeptide(L)'
;MKKFLLGLTMSLFWLVAPMAQAAVEAHEKAAQTHEEAAKKHEEAAEHHKAAAAAHRESKHAEAKEHAAEAHKASENAHNLSKQAKQHSHKTK
;
A
#
# COMPACT_ATOMS: atom_id res chain seq x y z
N MET A 1 -37.85 37.53 -10.32
CA MET A 1 -36.85 37.02 -9.35
C MET A 1 -36.68 35.49 -9.36
N LYS A 2 -37.14 34.74 -10.39
CA LYS A 2 -37.01 33.27 -10.46
C LYS A 2 -35.79 32.76 -11.26
N LYS A 3 -35.06 33.66 -11.92
CA LYS A 3 -33.88 33.34 -12.74
C LYS A 3 -32.57 33.30 -11.95
N PHE A 4 -32.55 33.86 -10.74
CA PHE A 4 -31.38 33.89 -9.86
C PHE A 4 -31.21 32.62 -9.02
N LEU A 5 -32.28 31.84 -8.81
CA LEU A 5 -32.24 30.63 -7.99
C LEU A 5 -31.77 29.39 -8.77
N LEU A 6 -31.83 29.41 -10.11
CA LEU A 6 -31.39 28.32 -10.97
C LEU A 6 -29.86 28.34 -11.25
N GLY A 7 -29.22 29.52 -11.15
CA GLY A 7 -27.77 29.65 -11.33
C GLY A 7 -26.97 29.21 -10.10
N LEU A 8 -27.55 29.34 -8.90
CA LEU A 8 -26.89 29.00 -7.63
C LEU A 8 -26.76 27.48 -7.43
N THR A 9 -27.68 26.68 -7.97
CA THR A 9 -27.63 25.22 -7.87
C THR A 9 -26.68 24.57 -8.88
N MET A 10 -26.52 25.15 -10.07
CA MET A 10 -25.53 24.71 -11.06
C MET A 10 -24.08 25.07 -10.67
N SER A 11 -23.87 26.11 -9.85
CA SER A 11 -22.54 26.49 -9.36
C SER A 11 -22.00 25.57 -8.26
N LEU A 12 -22.87 24.87 -7.52
CA LEU A 12 -22.45 23.92 -6.48
C LEU A 12 -22.01 22.56 -7.05
N PHE A 13 -22.53 22.18 -8.23
CA PHE A 13 -22.23 20.88 -8.85
C PHE A 13 -20.78 20.78 -9.35
N TRP A 14 -20.16 21.90 -9.75
CA TRP A 14 -18.76 21.94 -10.20
C TRP A 14 -17.74 21.94 -9.05
N LEU A 15 -18.14 22.28 -7.82
CA LEU A 15 -17.24 22.34 -6.66
C LEU A 15 -17.05 20.97 -5.98
N VAL A 16 -18.02 20.06 -6.09
CA VAL A 16 -17.98 18.76 -5.39
C VAL A 16 -17.30 17.66 -6.21
N ALA A 17 -17.42 17.70 -7.55
CA ALA A 17 -16.81 16.72 -8.44
C ALA A 17 -15.27 16.56 -8.32
N PRO A 18 -14.45 17.64 -8.27
CA PRO A 18 -12.99 17.49 -8.24
C PRO A 18 -12.46 16.89 -6.93
N MET A 19 -13.14 17.14 -5.80
CA MET A 19 -12.73 16.62 -4.49
C MET A 19 -12.99 15.11 -4.37
N ALA A 20 -14.13 14.64 -4.90
CA ALA A 20 -14.45 13.23 -4.94
C ALA A 20 -13.46 12.44 -5.81
N GLN A 21 -13.05 13.01 -6.95
CA GLN A 21 -12.09 12.36 -7.86
C GLN A 21 -10.69 12.25 -7.25
N ALA A 22 -10.20 13.31 -6.61
CA ALA A 22 -8.91 13.27 -5.90
C ALA A 22 -8.89 12.24 -4.76
N ALA A 23 -10.01 12.07 -4.05
CA ALA A 23 -10.13 11.06 -3.00
C ALA A 23 -10.07 9.63 -3.55
N VAL A 24 -10.74 9.37 -4.67
CA VAL A 24 -10.72 8.07 -5.34
C VAL A 24 -9.31 7.71 -5.83
N GLU A 25 -8.62 8.64 -6.48
CA GLU A 25 -7.25 8.44 -6.98
C GLU A 25 -6.26 8.12 -5.84
N ALA A 26 -6.40 8.79 -4.69
CA ALA A 26 -5.57 8.54 -3.52
C ALA A 26 -5.81 7.14 -2.93
N HIS A 27 -7.07 6.68 -2.91
CA HIS A 27 -7.41 5.33 -2.48
C HIS A 27 -6.92 4.25 -3.45
N GLU A 28 -7.04 4.47 -4.76
CA GLU A 28 -6.52 3.55 -5.78
C GLU A 28 -5.00 3.38 -5.63
N LYS A 29 -4.28 4.50 -5.48
CA LYS A 29 -2.83 4.45 -5.22
C LYS A 29 -2.49 3.72 -3.92
N ALA A 30 -3.24 3.96 -2.85
CA ALA A 30 -3.04 3.24 -1.59
C ALA A 30 -3.26 1.73 -1.75
N ALA A 31 -4.27 1.31 -2.52
CA ALA A 31 -4.54 -0.09 -2.80
C ALA A 31 -3.39 -0.75 -3.60
N GLN A 32 -2.87 -0.08 -4.63
CA GLN A 32 -1.71 -0.56 -5.40
C GLN A 32 -0.48 -0.74 -4.50
N THR A 33 -0.19 0.23 -3.63
CA THR A 33 0.93 0.11 -2.68
C THR A 33 0.72 -1.02 -1.66
N HIS A 34 -0.52 -1.28 -1.24
CA HIS A 34 -0.83 -2.45 -0.40
C HIS A 34 -0.62 -3.78 -1.13
N GLU A 35 -0.92 -3.85 -2.43
CA GLU A 35 -0.65 -5.04 -3.24
C GLU A 35 0.86 -5.33 -3.34
N GLU A 36 1.67 -4.28 -3.56
CA GLU A 36 3.13 -4.41 -3.55
C GLU A 36 3.66 -4.86 -2.18
N ALA A 37 3.11 -4.31 -1.09
CA ALA A 37 3.45 -4.74 0.26
C ALA A 37 3.13 -6.23 0.49
N ALA A 38 1.98 -6.70 0.01
CA ALA A 38 1.58 -8.10 0.11
C ALA A 38 2.56 -9.02 -0.64
N LYS A 39 2.98 -8.65 -1.84
CA LYS A 39 4.01 -9.40 -2.61
C LYS A 39 5.33 -9.51 -1.83
N LYS A 40 5.75 -8.44 -1.15
CA LYS A 40 6.95 -8.47 -0.30
C LYS A 40 6.79 -9.31 0.97
N HIS A 41 5.58 -9.39 1.53
CA HIS A 41 5.30 -10.35 2.60
C HIS A 41 5.35 -11.81 2.13
N GLU A 42 4.89 -12.09 0.91
CA GLU A 42 5.00 -13.43 0.31
C GLU A 42 6.46 -13.83 0.10
N GLU A 43 7.28 -12.94 -0.48
CA GLU A 43 8.74 -13.12 -0.61
C GLU A 43 9.42 -13.38 0.75
N ALA A 44 9.06 -12.63 1.79
CA ALA A 44 9.58 -12.87 3.14
C ALA A 44 9.24 -14.28 3.66
N ALA A 45 8.02 -14.77 3.37
CA ALA A 45 7.61 -16.11 3.76
C ALA A 45 8.37 -17.19 2.99
N GLU A 46 8.69 -16.97 1.71
CA GLU A 46 9.54 -17.87 0.93
C GLU A 46 10.95 -17.97 1.51
N HIS A 47 11.58 -16.83 1.83
CA HIS A 47 12.88 -16.82 2.49
C HIS A 47 12.86 -17.48 3.87
N HIS A 48 11.79 -17.31 4.66
CA HIS A 48 11.64 -18.05 5.92
C HIS A 48 11.56 -19.57 5.72
N LYS A 49 10.85 -20.03 4.68
CA LYS A 49 10.80 -21.47 4.33
C LYS A 49 12.19 -21.99 3.94
N ALA A 50 12.91 -21.24 3.12
CA ALA A 50 14.27 -21.58 2.70
C ALA A 50 15.24 -21.63 3.90
N ALA A 51 15.19 -20.64 4.78
CA ALA A 51 15.99 -20.61 6.01
C ALA A 51 15.73 -21.85 6.88
N ALA A 52 14.46 -22.23 7.06
CA ALA A 52 14.10 -23.42 7.81
C ALA A 52 14.57 -24.72 7.13
N ALA A 53 14.55 -24.80 5.80
CA ALA A 53 15.09 -25.94 5.05
C ALA A 53 16.61 -26.05 5.24
N ALA A 54 17.36 -24.97 5.00
CA ALA A 54 18.80 -24.94 5.18
C ALA A 54 19.23 -25.26 6.63
N HIS A 55 18.48 -24.78 7.62
CA HIS A 55 18.74 -25.11 9.02
C HIS A 55 18.56 -26.61 9.31
N ARG A 56 17.55 -27.28 8.73
CA ARG A 56 17.36 -28.73 8.88
C ARG A 56 18.48 -29.54 8.23
N GLU A 57 19.08 -29.01 7.17
CA GLU A 57 20.24 -29.60 6.49
C GLU A 57 21.58 -29.25 7.16
N SER A 58 21.56 -28.59 8.33
CA SER A 58 22.77 -28.09 9.04
C SER A 58 23.62 -27.09 8.24
N LYS A 59 23.04 -26.47 7.20
CA LYS A 59 23.68 -25.42 6.39
C LYS A 59 23.46 -24.05 7.04
N HIS A 60 24.04 -23.85 8.23
CA HIS A 60 23.72 -22.70 9.08
C HIS A 60 24.07 -21.34 8.48
N ALA A 61 25.11 -21.25 7.63
CA ALA A 61 25.46 -20.02 6.94
C ALA A 61 24.36 -19.59 5.96
N GLU A 62 23.91 -20.51 5.10
CA GLU A 62 22.80 -20.30 4.15
C GLU A 62 21.48 -20.00 4.89
N ALA A 63 21.22 -20.71 6.00
CA ALA A 63 20.05 -20.44 6.82
C ALA A 63 20.03 -19.01 7.37
N LYS A 64 21.19 -18.49 7.78
CA LYS A 64 21.34 -17.13 8.27
C LYS A 64 21.17 -16.10 7.14
N GLU A 65 21.69 -16.39 5.95
CA GLU A 65 21.52 -15.55 4.77
C GLU A 65 20.04 -15.42 4.42
N HIS A 66 19.32 -16.53 4.25
CA HIS A 66 17.88 -16.51 3.97
C HIS A 66 17.07 -15.84 5.09
N ALA A 67 17.45 -16.00 6.36
CA ALA A 67 16.79 -15.29 7.45
C ALA A 67 16.98 -13.77 7.36
N ALA A 68 18.15 -13.30 6.92
CA ALA A 68 18.40 -11.88 6.69
C ALA A 68 17.60 -11.35 5.48
N GLU A 69 17.48 -12.13 4.41
CA GLU A 69 16.64 -11.80 3.26
C GLU A 69 15.16 -11.70 3.64
N ALA A 70 14.66 -12.65 4.45
CA ALA A 70 13.30 -12.61 4.98
C ALA A 70 13.03 -11.33 5.78
N HIS A 71 13.98 -10.93 6.64
CA HIS A 71 13.88 -9.69 7.40
C HIS A 71 13.81 -8.47 6.47
N LYS A 72 14.70 -8.39 5.47
CA LYS A 72 14.73 -7.28 4.51
C LYS A 72 13.43 -7.19 3.71
N ALA A 73 12.90 -8.31 3.24
CA ALA A 73 11.62 -8.36 2.53
C ALA A 73 10.47 -7.92 3.45
N SER A 74 10.46 -8.36 4.72
CA SER A 74 9.46 -7.93 5.69
C SER A 74 9.55 -6.44 6.04
N GLU A 75 10.74 -5.86 6.16
CA GLU A 75 10.92 -4.42 6.35
C GLU A 75 10.43 -3.62 5.15
N ASN A 76 10.70 -4.10 3.94
CA ASN A 76 10.18 -3.50 2.72
C ASN A 76 8.63 -3.51 2.70
N ALA A 77 8.01 -4.65 3.03
CA ALA A 77 6.56 -4.79 3.13
C ALA A 77 5.95 -3.83 4.17
N HIS A 78 6.58 -3.70 5.34
CA HIS A 78 6.17 -2.78 6.39
C HIS A 78 6.24 -1.31 5.93
N ASN A 79 7.33 -0.94 5.28
CA ASN A 79 7.52 0.43 4.78
C ASN A 79 6.51 0.78 3.69
N LEU A 80 6.21 -0.16 2.78
CA LEU A 80 5.14 0.02 1.78
C LEU A 80 3.77 0.14 2.45
N SER A 81 3.47 -0.68 3.46
CA SER A 81 2.22 -0.59 4.21
C SER A 81 2.05 0.77 4.91
N LYS A 82 3.14 1.35 5.43
CA LYS A 82 3.12 2.74 5.95
C LYS A 82 2.86 3.76 4.85
N GLN A 83 3.47 3.61 3.68
CA GLN A 83 3.24 4.51 2.53
C GLN A 83 1.79 4.44 2.04
N ALA A 84 1.22 3.24 1.92
CA ALA A 84 -0.18 3.05 1.57
C ALA A 84 -1.12 3.77 2.56
N LYS A 85 -0.82 3.69 3.86
CA LYS A 85 -1.55 4.43 4.89
C LYS A 85 -1.45 5.95 4.70
N GLN A 86 -0.29 6.47 4.30
CA GLN A 86 -0.11 7.89 4.01
C GLN A 86 -0.91 8.35 2.79
N HIS A 87 -0.99 7.52 1.73
CA HIS A 87 -1.82 7.81 0.55
C HIS A 87 -3.31 7.92 0.90
N SER A 88 -3.80 7.02 1.77
CA SER A 88 -5.19 7.06 2.24
C SER A 88 -5.52 8.26 3.14
N HIS A 89 -4.55 8.79 3.90
CA HIS A 89 -4.78 9.93 4.81
C HIS A 89 -4.59 11.32 4.19
N LYS A 90 -4.06 11.43 2.97
CA LYS A 90 -3.89 12.72 2.28
C LYS A 90 -5.21 13.39 1.82
N THR A 91 -6.34 12.71 2.01
CA THR A 91 -7.66 13.14 1.53
C THR A 91 -8.55 13.78 2.61
N LYS A 92 -8.00 14.05 3.80
CA LYS A 92 -8.70 14.76 4.89
C LYS A 92 -8.39 16.24 4.93
#